data_AF-A0A1F8XD58-F1
#
_entry.id   AF-A0A1F8XD58-F1
#
_cell.length_a   1.000
_cell.length_b   1.000
_cell.length_c   1.000
_cell.angle_alpha   90.00
_cell.angle_beta   90.00
_cell.angle_gamma   90.00
#
_symmetry.space_group_name_H-M   'P 1'
#
loop_
_entity.id
_entity.type
_entity.pdbx_description
1 polymer ?
#
loop_
_entity_poly.entity_id
_entity_poly.type
_entity_poly.pdbx_seq_one_letter_code
_entity_poly.pdbx_strand_id
1 'polypeptide(L)'
;MENSADCAGAPALTVKKSALSKAALFLFMLAPAFAPAELVSALMLMVVAVVFVLSGFKAHRGMLALAAPILLLMAVGVAASYQSAPYDIFKDVWYTLNPLLALAIGYLLMHGIKDLRSLFKIIVFAASVASVLHVSYFIFDPGLIFQPADSIRAVAGRGYFITVLAVCVLAACRKAGMKLMPGPIAAFLFLLCFSSIILAFSRTLWTSLAIMIIVVLGFLTARNLKKLAVLAVAAAGLFVYVFITPESQLAGPGQTLRGKMAHSFKEVMVSDYRKMADISVNWRGYESFLAIQTYLDGDSVQHAIGRGFGTLVDLGIYMDLGGEKLRYIPIFHNGYIFVLVKTGVLGLLLYIYFLARVLLSGKRAVNSPSQEEKLAGRLLIAIGLVLSATTFVIAGFFNKSTLIPAVLLLGALASFCRSAGAQPERPSA
;
A
#
# COMPACT_ATOMS: atom_id res chain seq x y z
N MET A 1 54.64 -0.98 21.24
CA MET A 1 55.16 -1.71 20.07
C MET A 1 54.26 -2.92 19.86
N GLU A 2 53.91 -3.19 18.61
CA GLU A 2 52.99 -4.22 18.10
C GLU A 2 51.49 -4.00 18.42
N ASN A 3 50.56 -3.96 17.47
CA ASN A 3 50.69 -4.12 16.01
C ASN A 3 49.55 -3.38 15.31
N SER A 4 49.94 -2.51 14.37
CA SER A 4 49.09 -1.84 13.39
C SER A 4 49.07 -2.68 12.11
N ALA A 5 48.02 -3.48 11.94
CA ALA A 5 47.58 -4.12 10.70
C ALA A 5 46.13 -4.55 10.99
N ASP A 6 45.08 -4.26 10.22
CA ASP A 6 45.00 -4.13 8.78
C ASP A 6 43.62 -3.49 8.45
N CYS A 7 43.59 -2.21 8.03
CA CYS A 7 42.35 -1.50 7.68
C CYS A 7 42.15 -1.32 6.16
N ALA A 8 42.80 -2.14 5.34
CA ALA A 8 42.69 -2.05 3.87
C ALA A 8 41.46 -2.79 3.27
N GLY A 9 40.72 -3.60 4.05
CA GLY A 9 39.58 -4.40 3.57
C GLY A 9 38.17 -3.79 3.72
N ALA A 10 38.02 -2.67 4.44
CA ALA A 10 36.71 -2.13 4.85
C ALA A 10 35.85 -1.46 3.75
N PRO A 11 36.40 -0.74 2.75
CA PRO A 11 35.57 -0.07 1.74
C PRO A 11 34.97 -1.07 0.73
N ALA A 12 35.75 -2.08 0.31
CA ALA A 12 35.28 -3.05 -0.67
C ALA A 12 34.13 -3.92 -0.14
N LEU A 13 34.18 -4.31 1.14
CA LEU A 13 33.14 -5.13 1.77
C LEU A 13 31.84 -4.34 2.03
N THR A 14 31.95 -3.05 2.38
CA THR A 14 30.79 -2.16 2.59
C THR A 14 30.11 -1.79 1.27
N VAL A 15 30.89 -1.53 0.21
CA VAL A 15 30.37 -1.28 -1.14
C VAL A 15 29.65 -2.52 -1.70
N LYS A 16 30.21 -3.74 -1.55
CA LYS A 16 29.55 -4.99 -1.96
C LYS A 16 28.21 -5.20 -1.24
N LYS A 17 28.14 -4.92 0.07
CA LYS A 17 26.89 -5.00 0.85
C LYS A 17 25.82 -4.00 0.38
N SER A 18 26.23 -2.77 0.03
CA SER A 18 25.31 -1.77 -0.50
C SER A 18 24.78 -2.15 -1.89
N ALA A 19 25.63 -2.65 -2.79
CA ALA A 19 25.23 -3.11 -4.12
C ALA A 19 24.22 -4.27 -4.06
N LEU A 20 24.49 -5.27 -3.22
CA LEU A 20 23.56 -6.38 -2.99
C LEU A 20 22.21 -5.90 -2.45
N SER A 21 22.22 -4.94 -1.51
CA SER A 21 20.99 -4.36 -0.95
C SER A 21 20.17 -3.62 -2.02
N LYS A 22 20.83 -2.89 -2.92
CA LYS A 22 20.19 -2.21 -4.05
C LYS A 22 19.55 -3.21 -5.02
N ALA A 23 20.27 -4.27 -5.38
CA ALA A 23 19.76 -5.33 -6.25
C ALA A 23 18.57 -6.06 -5.63
N ALA A 24 18.66 -6.45 -4.36
CA ALA A 24 17.57 -7.09 -3.63
C ALA A 24 16.32 -6.18 -3.58
N LEU A 25 16.51 -4.88 -3.30
CA LEU A 25 15.39 -3.94 -3.25
C LEU A 25 14.73 -3.77 -4.63
N PHE A 26 15.53 -3.71 -5.70
CA PHE A 26 15.01 -3.67 -7.07
C PHE A 26 14.15 -4.91 -7.36
N LEU A 27 14.65 -6.11 -7.03
CA LEU A 27 13.91 -7.35 -7.23
C LEU A 27 12.61 -7.38 -6.42
N PHE A 28 12.63 -7.02 -5.13
CA PHE A 28 11.40 -7.02 -4.31
C PHE A 28 10.39 -5.94 -4.71
N MET A 29 10.85 -4.79 -5.22
CA MET A 29 9.96 -3.77 -5.78
C MET A 29 9.27 -4.25 -7.06
N LEU A 30 9.97 -5.07 -7.86
CA LEU A 30 9.50 -5.57 -9.14
C LEU A 30 8.69 -6.87 -9.03
N ALA A 31 9.05 -7.75 -8.10
CA ALA A 31 8.49 -9.11 -7.98
C ALA A 31 6.96 -9.17 -7.89
N PRO A 32 6.25 -8.26 -7.18
CA PRO A 32 4.78 -8.27 -7.15
C PRO A 32 4.11 -8.11 -8.52
N ALA A 33 4.84 -7.63 -9.53
CA ALA A 33 4.34 -7.52 -10.89
C ALA A 33 4.33 -8.86 -11.64
N PHE A 34 5.20 -9.82 -11.28
CA PHE A 34 5.47 -11.02 -12.08
C PHE A 34 5.42 -12.34 -11.32
N ALA A 35 5.44 -12.29 -9.99
CA ALA A 35 5.44 -13.48 -9.15
C ALA A 35 4.15 -13.58 -8.32
N PRO A 36 3.64 -14.80 -8.07
CA PRO A 36 2.57 -15.02 -7.10
C PRO A 36 2.92 -14.45 -5.73
N ALA A 37 1.92 -13.93 -5.03
CA ALA A 37 2.11 -13.28 -3.74
C ALA A 37 2.77 -14.22 -2.71
N GLU A 38 2.43 -15.49 -2.77
CA GLU A 38 2.92 -16.57 -1.91
C GLU A 38 4.43 -16.72 -2.07
N LEU A 39 4.91 -16.78 -3.32
CA LEU A 39 6.34 -16.86 -3.62
C LEU A 39 7.09 -15.60 -3.15
N VAL A 40 6.56 -14.41 -3.42
CA VAL A 40 7.18 -13.16 -2.98
C VAL A 40 7.27 -13.11 -1.45
N SER A 41 6.19 -13.48 -0.76
CA SER A 41 6.14 -13.52 0.71
C SER A 41 7.13 -14.52 1.31
N ALA A 42 7.28 -15.70 0.70
CA ALA A 42 8.24 -16.72 1.14
C ALA A 42 9.68 -16.24 0.98
N LEU A 43 10.01 -15.59 -0.14
CA LEU A 43 11.33 -14.99 -0.37
C LEU A 43 11.61 -13.85 0.63
N MET A 44 10.63 -12.99 0.91
CA MET A 44 10.78 -11.95 1.93
C MET A 44 11.00 -12.55 3.33
N LEU A 45 10.23 -13.58 3.69
CA LEU A 45 10.39 -14.29 4.97
C LEU A 45 11.79 -14.90 5.10
N MET A 46 12.25 -15.59 4.05
CA MET A 46 13.59 -16.19 4.01
C MET A 46 14.68 -15.13 4.22
N VAL A 47 14.60 -13.99 3.53
CA VAL A 47 15.58 -12.91 3.69
C VAL A 47 15.52 -12.31 5.11
N VAL A 48 14.33 -12.06 5.65
CA VAL A 48 14.18 -11.58 7.04
C VAL A 48 14.77 -12.58 8.04
N ALA A 49 14.49 -13.87 7.87
CA ALA A 49 15.00 -14.93 8.74
C ALA A 49 16.52 -15.03 8.69
N VAL A 50 17.12 -15.05 7.50
CA VAL A 50 18.58 -15.08 7.33
C VAL A 50 19.22 -13.85 7.97
N VAL A 51 18.69 -12.65 7.74
CA VAL A 51 19.21 -11.42 8.36
C VAL A 51 19.08 -11.47 9.89
N PHE A 52 17.98 -12.01 10.41
CA PHE A 52 17.76 -12.15 11.85
C PHE A 52 18.76 -13.11 12.50
N VAL A 53 19.01 -14.28 11.88
CA VAL A 53 20.01 -15.25 12.35
C VAL A 53 21.41 -14.65 12.29
N LEU A 54 21.80 -14.03 11.16
CA LEU A 54 23.11 -13.40 10.99
C LEU A 54 23.33 -12.21 11.94
N SER A 55 22.26 -11.58 12.42
CA SER A 55 22.32 -10.50 13.42
C SER A 55 22.42 -11.00 14.86
N GLY A 56 22.57 -12.32 15.07
CA GLY A 56 22.58 -12.94 16.40
C GLY A 56 21.24 -12.78 17.11
N PHE A 57 20.13 -12.94 16.39
CA PHE A 57 18.75 -12.85 16.90
C PHE A 57 18.38 -11.47 17.47
N LYS A 58 19.06 -10.42 17.02
CA LYS A 58 18.75 -9.02 17.37
C LYS A 58 17.99 -8.35 16.25
N ALA A 59 16.79 -7.86 16.56
CA ALA A 59 15.99 -7.06 15.63
C ALA A 59 16.20 -5.55 15.86
N HIS A 60 16.14 -4.77 14.78
CA HIS A 60 16.32 -3.33 14.86
C HIS A 60 15.14 -2.68 15.62
N ARG A 61 15.43 -2.00 16.74
CA ARG A 61 14.40 -1.39 17.62
C ARG A 61 13.42 -0.48 16.87
N GLY A 62 13.93 0.31 15.93
CA GLY A 62 13.09 1.19 15.10
C GLY A 62 12.10 0.45 14.19
N MET A 63 12.49 -0.72 13.67
CA MET A 63 11.63 -1.57 12.84
C MET A 63 10.55 -2.23 13.70
N LEU A 64 10.95 -2.82 14.84
CA LEU A 64 10.02 -3.40 15.81
C LEU A 64 9.01 -2.37 16.31
N ALA A 65 9.45 -1.16 16.65
CA ALA A 65 8.55 -0.11 17.13
C ALA A 65 7.56 0.38 16.06
N LEU A 66 7.86 0.18 14.78
CA LEU A 66 6.95 0.49 13.67
C LEU A 66 5.99 -0.68 13.39
N ALA A 67 6.47 -1.92 13.46
CA ALA A 67 5.68 -3.13 13.24
C ALA A 67 4.81 -3.53 14.44
N ALA A 68 5.15 -3.09 15.66
CA ALA A 68 4.53 -3.53 16.91
C ALA A 68 2.99 -3.45 16.92
N PRO A 69 2.32 -2.37 16.47
CA PRO A 69 0.86 -2.33 16.50
C PRO A 69 0.22 -3.42 15.62
N ILE A 70 0.82 -3.75 14.48
CA ILE A 70 0.32 -4.79 13.58
C ILE A 70 0.66 -6.18 14.12
N LEU A 71 1.82 -6.36 14.75
CA LEU A 71 2.16 -7.61 15.45
C LEU A 71 1.18 -7.88 16.61
N LEU A 72 0.81 -6.84 17.37
CA LEU A 72 -0.21 -6.94 18.42
C LEU A 72 -1.60 -7.23 17.84
N LEU A 73 -1.98 -6.59 16.73
CA LEU A 73 -3.22 -6.88 16.01
C LEU A 73 -3.26 -8.35 15.59
N MET A 74 -2.16 -8.86 15.03
CA MET A 74 -2.02 -10.26 14.64
C MET A 74 -2.14 -11.20 15.84
N ALA A 75 -1.51 -10.85 16.97
CA ALA A 75 -1.62 -11.64 18.21
C ALA A 75 -3.05 -11.69 18.75
N VAL A 76 -3.77 -10.56 18.72
CA VAL A 76 -5.21 -10.51 19.08
C VAL A 76 -6.03 -11.42 18.17
N GLY A 77 -5.80 -11.35 16.85
CA GLY A 77 -6.49 -12.19 15.87
C GLY A 77 -6.29 -13.68 16.10
N VAL A 78 -5.06 -14.12 16.34
CA VAL A 78 -4.74 -15.52 16.64
C VAL A 78 -5.31 -15.96 17.98
N ALA A 79 -5.25 -15.11 19.02
CA ALA A 79 -5.80 -15.43 20.33
C ALA A 79 -7.32 -15.65 20.30
N ALA A 80 -8.02 -14.96 19.40
CA ALA A 80 -9.46 -15.09 19.22
C ALA A 80 -9.88 -16.26 18.29
N SER A 81 -8.95 -17.01 17.69
CA SER A 81 -9.22 -18.05 16.65
C SER A 81 -9.75 -19.40 17.12
N TYR A 82 -10.24 -19.53 18.35
CA TYR A 82 -10.48 -20.83 19.00
C TYR A 82 -11.55 -21.72 18.35
N GLN A 83 -12.38 -21.20 17.43
CA GLN A 83 -13.43 -21.96 16.73
C GLN A 83 -13.14 -22.16 15.23
N SER A 84 -12.00 -21.68 14.72
CA SER A 84 -11.74 -21.63 13.28
C SER A 84 -10.85 -22.77 12.79
N ALA A 85 -11.01 -23.16 11.53
CA ALA A 85 -10.18 -24.20 10.93
C ALA A 85 -8.72 -23.71 10.78
N PRO A 86 -7.71 -24.58 11.00
CA PRO A 86 -6.29 -24.20 10.93
C PRO A 86 -5.88 -23.56 9.60
N TYR A 87 -6.45 -24.02 8.48
CA TYR A 87 -6.18 -23.49 7.16
C TYR A 87 -6.60 -22.00 7.05
N ASP A 88 -7.79 -21.66 7.53
CA ASP A 88 -8.31 -20.29 7.46
C ASP A 88 -7.55 -19.36 8.41
N ILE A 89 -7.13 -19.87 9.58
CA ILE A 89 -6.24 -19.15 10.50
C ILE A 89 -4.92 -18.82 9.80
N PHE A 90 -4.28 -19.83 9.18
CA PHE A 90 -3.01 -19.63 8.47
C PHE A 90 -3.14 -18.60 7.34
N LYS A 91 -4.25 -18.64 6.62
CA LYS A 91 -4.54 -17.67 5.55
C LYS A 91 -4.56 -16.24 6.11
N ASP A 92 -5.32 -15.97 7.17
CA ASP A 92 -5.39 -14.63 7.76
C ASP A 92 -4.05 -14.17 8.37
N VAL A 93 -3.29 -15.10 8.99
CA VAL A 93 -1.91 -14.83 9.43
C VAL A 93 -1.06 -14.40 8.24
N TRP A 94 -1.14 -15.11 7.11
CA TRP A 94 -0.38 -14.78 5.92
C TRP A 94 -0.75 -13.40 5.34
N TYR A 95 -2.04 -13.07 5.24
CA TYR A 95 -2.48 -11.75 4.77
C TYR A 95 -2.01 -10.60 5.68
N THR A 96 -1.88 -10.85 6.97
CA THR A 96 -1.36 -9.86 7.94
C THR A 96 0.17 -9.79 7.96
N LEU A 97 0.84 -10.93 7.82
CA LEU A 97 2.29 -11.06 7.88
C LEU A 97 2.97 -10.58 6.59
N ASN A 98 2.39 -10.84 5.43
CA ASN A 98 2.96 -10.46 4.12
C ASN A 98 3.35 -8.97 4.02
N PRO A 99 2.47 -7.99 4.33
CA PRO A 99 2.87 -6.59 4.34
C PRO A 99 3.85 -6.24 5.48
N LEU A 100 3.83 -6.94 6.61
CA LEU A 100 4.86 -6.77 7.65
C LEU A 100 6.25 -7.18 7.16
N LEU A 101 6.34 -8.27 6.38
CA LEU A 101 7.59 -8.69 5.75
C LEU A 101 8.08 -7.64 4.74
N ALA A 102 7.18 -7.10 3.91
CA ALA A 102 7.51 -6.01 3.00
C ALA A 102 8.06 -4.78 3.75
N LEU A 103 7.43 -4.39 4.85
CA LEU A 103 7.89 -3.28 5.69
C LEU A 103 9.28 -3.57 6.27
N ALA A 104 9.52 -4.78 6.78
CA ALA A 104 10.80 -5.20 7.33
C ALA A 104 11.90 -5.21 6.25
N ILE A 105 11.65 -5.77 5.08
CA ILE A 105 12.59 -5.80 3.95
C ILE A 105 12.97 -4.39 3.53
N GLY A 106 11.99 -3.51 3.32
CA GLY A 106 12.24 -2.11 2.97
C GLY A 106 13.12 -1.42 4.02
N TYR A 107 12.83 -1.65 5.30
CA TYR A 107 13.60 -1.09 6.42
C TYR A 107 15.05 -1.58 6.44
N LEU A 108 15.26 -2.89 6.36
CA LEU A 108 16.56 -3.56 6.46
C LEU A 108 17.45 -3.22 5.26
N LEU A 109 16.92 -3.29 4.03
CA LEU A 109 17.68 -2.99 2.83
C LEU A 109 18.08 -1.51 2.77
N MET A 110 17.17 -0.60 3.16
CA MET A 110 17.52 0.82 3.22
C MET A 110 18.57 1.14 4.30
N HIS A 111 18.63 0.35 5.37
CA HIS A 111 19.70 0.49 6.37
C HIS A 111 21.09 0.16 5.78
N GLY A 112 21.17 -0.70 4.77
CA GLY A 112 22.39 -0.97 4.00
C GLY A 112 22.68 0.06 2.90
N ILE A 113 21.63 0.64 2.29
CA ILE A 113 21.75 1.61 1.19
C ILE A 113 22.11 3.02 1.71
N LYS A 114 21.38 3.51 2.73
CA LYS A 114 21.53 4.83 3.37
C LYS A 114 21.49 6.06 2.45
N ASP A 115 21.12 5.89 1.19
CA ASP A 115 21.07 6.94 0.18
C ASP A 115 19.69 7.02 -0.48
N LEU A 116 19.01 8.16 -0.28
CA LEU A 116 17.66 8.39 -0.79
C LEU A 116 17.63 8.43 -2.33
N ARG A 117 18.69 8.91 -2.97
CA ARG A 117 18.75 9.01 -4.43
C ARG A 117 18.83 7.63 -5.07
N SER A 118 19.61 6.72 -4.49
CA SER A 118 19.64 5.31 -4.90
C SER A 118 18.28 4.64 -4.77
N LEU A 119 17.57 4.87 -3.65
CA LEU A 119 16.20 4.36 -3.45
C LEU A 119 15.27 4.84 -4.58
N PHE A 120 15.29 6.13 -4.90
CA PHE A 120 14.46 6.69 -5.96
C PHE A 120 14.79 6.17 -7.35
N LYS A 121 16.08 6.00 -7.67
CA LYS A 121 16.49 5.36 -8.93
C LYS A 121 15.95 3.94 -9.03
N ILE A 122 16.05 3.14 -7.96
CA ILE A 122 15.53 1.76 -7.93
C ILE A 122 14.04 1.73 -8.21
N ILE A 123 13.25 2.60 -7.57
CA ILE A 123 11.80 2.69 -7.79
C ILE A 123 11.49 3.02 -9.25
N VAL A 124 12.16 4.03 -9.82
CA VAL A 124 11.92 4.48 -11.19
C VAL A 124 12.29 3.38 -12.19
N PHE A 125 13.43 2.71 -12.02
CA PHE A 125 13.83 1.62 -12.92
C PHE A 125 12.90 0.41 -12.81
N ALA A 126 12.56 -0.02 -11.59
CA ALA A 126 11.63 -1.14 -11.40
C ALA A 126 10.25 -0.81 -12.00
N ALA A 127 9.75 0.41 -11.81
CA ALA A 127 8.50 0.87 -12.41
C ALA A 127 8.54 0.90 -13.93
N SER A 128 9.69 1.28 -14.50
CA SER A 128 9.87 1.35 -15.95
C SER A 128 9.80 -0.05 -16.57
N VAL A 129 10.41 -1.05 -15.94
CA VAL A 129 10.30 -2.46 -16.38
C VAL A 129 8.84 -2.93 -16.33
N ALA A 130 8.13 -2.68 -15.22
CA ALA A 130 6.71 -3.01 -15.12
C ALA A 130 5.84 -2.26 -16.15
N SER A 131 6.20 -1.01 -16.47
CA SER A 131 5.48 -0.19 -17.44
C SER A 131 5.68 -0.64 -18.87
N VAL A 132 6.91 -1.04 -19.25
CA VAL A 132 7.17 -1.61 -20.59
C VAL A 132 6.28 -2.82 -20.83
N LEU A 133 6.21 -3.73 -19.86
CA LEU A 133 5.39 -4.94 -19.98
C LEU A 133 3.89 -4.64 -19.98
N HIS A 134 3.44 -3.68 -19.19
CA HIS A 134 2.03 -3.26 -19.23
C HIS A 134 1.65 -2.63 -20.57
N VAL A 135 2.49 -1.70 -21.07
CA VAL A 135 2.25 -0.98 -22.31
C VAL A 135 2.37 -1.91 -23.52
N SER A 136 3.23 -2.93 -23.47
CA SER A 136 3.40 -3.86 -24.59
C SER A 136 2.12 -4.60 -24.97
N TYR A 137 1.21 -4.88 -24.02
CA TYR A 137 -0.10 -5.50 -24.35
C TYR A 137 -0.88 -4.65 -25.36
N PHE A 138 -0.86 -3.33 -25.22
CA PHE A 138 -1.57 -2.40 -26.10
C PHE A 138 -0.82 -2.12 -27.41
N ILE A 139 0.49 -2.37 -27.44
CA ILE A 139 1.28 -2.29 -28.67
C ILE A 139 1.03 -3.52 -29.55
N PHE A 140 1.00 -4.71 -28.94
CA PHE A 140 0.77 -5.97 -29.66
C PHE A 140 -0.70 -6.21 -30.01
N ASP A 141 -1.63 -5.69 -29.20
CA ASP A 141 -3.06 -5.66 -29.51
C ASP A 141 -3.63 -4.23 -29.34
N PRO A 142 -3.50 -3.37 -30.37
CA PRO A 142 -4.07 -2.02 -30.32
C PRO A 142 -5.60 -2.00 -30.19
N GLY A 143 -6.28 -3.09 -30.59
CA GLY A 143 -7.72 -3.25 -30.47
C GLY A 143 -8.19 -3.27 -29.01
N LEU A 144 -7.30 -3.64 -28.08
CA LEU A 144 -7.58 -3.73 -26.66
C LEU A 144 -8.09 -2.40 -26.08
N ILE A 145 -7.63 -1.25 -26.59
CA ILE A 145 -8.03 0.09 -26.09
C ILE A 145 -9.54 0.34 -26.26
N PHE A 146 -10.17 -0.30 -27.25
CA PHE A 146 -11.59 -0.14 -27.54
C PHE A 146 -12.48 -1.14 -26.78
N GLN A 147 -11.88 -2.05 -26.01
CA GLN A 147 -12.61 -3.05 -25.23
C GLN A 147 -13.13 -2.46 -23.91
N PRO A 148 -14.19 -3.03 -23.31
CA PRO A 148 -14.61 -2.68 -21.96
C PRO A 148 -13.47 -2.88 -20.94
N ALA A 149 -13.41 -2.03 -19.93
CA ALA A 149 -12.30 -2.01 -18.96
C ALA A 149 -12.05 -3.35 -18.26
N ASP A 150 -13.08 -4.16 -18.04
CA ASP A 150 -12.93 -5.48 -17.40
C ASP A 150 -12.29 -6.50 -18.36
N SER A 151 -12.61 -6.46 -19.65
CA SER A 151 -11.95 -7.24 -20.69
C SER A 151 -10.48 -6.84 -20.85
N ILE A 152 -10.19 -5.53 -20.84
CA ILE A 152 -8.82 -5.02 -20.85
C ILE A 152 -8.02 -5.59 -19.68
N ARG A 153 -8.59 -5.54 -18.48
CA ARG A 153 -7.92 -6.00 -17.25
C ARG A 153 -7.75 -7.51 -17.18
N ALA A 154 -8.59 -8.27 -17.87
CA ALA A 154 -8.44 -9.73 -17.98
C ALA A 154 -7.17 -10.10 -18.78
N VAL A 155 -6.77 -9.26 -19.73
CA VAL A 155 -5.60 -9.50 -20.61
C VAL A 155 -4.36 -8.75 -20.11
N ALA A 156 -4.44 -7.42 -19.98
CA ALA A 156 -3.30 -6.56 -19.63
C ALA A 156 -3.08 -6.41 -18.11
N GLY A 157 -4.00 -6.92 -17.30
CA GLY A 157 -3.97 -6.76 -15.85
C GLY A 157 -4.53 -5.41 -15.36
N ARG A 158 -4.45 -5.19 -14.04
CA ARG A 158 -5.04 -4.01 -13.37
C ARG A 158 -4.05 -2.83 -13.20
N GLY A 159 -2.92 -2.90 -13.90
CA GLY A 159 -1.76 -2.01 -13.72
C GLY A 159 -0.96 -2.28 -12.44
N TYR A 160 0.14 -1.55 -12.30
CA TYR A 160 1.12 -1.77 -11.22
C TYR A 160 1.28 -0.53 -10.34
N PHE A 161 1.10 -0.66 -9.02
CA PHE A 161 1.19 0.48 -8.10
C PHE A 161 2.57 1.18 -8.11
N ILE A 162 3.64 0.44 -8.42
CA ILE A 162 4.99 1.01 -8.49
C ILE A 162 5.12 2.13 -9.54
N THR A 163 4.28 2.15 -10.57
CA THR A 163 4.27 3.23 -11.57
C THR A 163 3.79 4.55 -10.98
N VAL A 164 2.82 4.50 -10.05
CA VAL A 164 2.39 5.66 -9.25
C VAL A 164 3.55 6.19 -8.42
N LEU A 165 4.29 5.30 -7.77
CA LEU A 165 5.47 5.69 -6.99
C LEU A 165 6.52 6.39 -7.86
N ALA A 166 6.83 5.85 -9.05
CA ALA A 166 7.82 6.43 -9.94
C ALA A 166 7.41 7.82 -10.46
N VAL A 167 6.16 7.98 -10.92
CA VAL A 167 5.62 9.28 -11.37
C VAL A 167 5.69 10.31 -10.24
N CYS A 168 5.28 9.93 -9.03
CA CYS A 168 5.35 10.81 -7.87
C CYS A 168 6.79 11.17 -7.49
N VAL A 169 7.70 10.21 -7.46
CA VAL A 169 9.12 10.42 -7.12
C VAL A 169 9.80 11.34 -8.13
N LEU A 170 9.57 11.14 -9.43
CA LEU A 170 10.13 12.00 -10.48
C LEU A 170 9.61 13.44 -10.37
N ALA A 171 8.30 13.61 -10.17
CA ALA A 171 7.70 14.93 -9.94
C ALA A 171 8.25 15.59 -8.66
N ALA A 172 8.41 14.81 -7.59
CA ALA A 172 8.96 15.27 -6.32
C ALA A 172 10.39 15.79 -6.46
N CYS A 173 11.24 15.00 -7.11
CA CYS A 173 12.65 15.31 -7.29
C CYS A 173 12.82 16.53 -8.18
N ARG A 174 12.02 16.64 -9.25
CA ARG A 174 12.00 17.82 -10.13
C ARG A 174 11.62 19.09 -9.38
N LYS A 175 10.63 19.01 -8.47
CA LYS A 175 10.24 20.14 -7.62
C LYS A 175 11.31 20.49 -6.58
N ALA A 176 11.94 19.48 -5.99
CA ALA A 176 12.97 19.65 -4.96
C ALA A 176 14.35 20.06 -5.52
N GLY A 177 14.50 20.17 -6.85
CA GLY A 177 15.81 20.41 -7.48
C GLY A 177 16.77 19.22 -7.37
N MET A 178 16.28 18.03 -7.02
CA MET A 178 17.09 16.82 -6.87
C MET A 178 17.28 16.15 -8.24
N LYS A 179 18.50 16.25 -8.79
CA LYS A 179 18.84 15.59 -10.05
C LYS A 179 19.12 14.10 -9.81
N LEU A 180 18.18 13.25 -10.21
CA LEU A 180 18.34 11.79 -10.20
C LEU A 180 19.09 11.27 -11.43
N MET A 181 18.73 11.79 -12.60
CA MET A 181 19.19 11.36 -13.92
C MET A 181 19.10 12.52 -14.92
N PRO A 182 19.62 12.38 -16.15
CA PRO A 182 19.46 13.39 -17.19
C PRO A 182 17.99 13.72 -17.47
N GLY A 183 17.70 14.99 -17.76
CA GLY A 183 16.33 15.50 -17.94
C GLY A 183 15.50 14.75 -19.00
N PRO A 184 16.04 14.50 -20.21
CA PRO A 184 15.32 13.74 -21.24
C PRO A 184 14.99 12.31 -20.81
N ILE A 185 15.93 11.63 -20.11
CA ILE A 185 15.70 10.28 -19.59
C ILE A 185 14.61 10.31 -18.52
N ALA A 186 14.67 11.25 -17.58
CA ALA A 186 13.64 11.41 -16.55
C ALA A 186 12.25 11.68 -17.15
N ALA A 187 12.17 12.51 -18.18
CA ALA A 187 10.92 12.81 -18.88
C ALA A 187 10.35 11.59 -19.62
N PHE A 188 11.21 10.83 -20.31
CA PHE A 188 10.81 9.59 -20.97
C PHE A 188 10.27 8.56 -19.97
N LEU A 189 10.99 8.30 -18.87
CA LEU A 189 10.54 7.34 -17.85
C LEU A 189 9.26 7.81 -17.13
N PHE A 190 9.11 9.13 -16.93
CA PHE A 190 7.87 9.71 -16.43
C PHE A 190 6.70 9.41 -17.37
N LEU A 191 6.84 9.71 -18.65
CA LEU A 191 5.80 9.50 -19.66
C LEU A 191 5.45 8.01 -19.78
N LEU A 192 6.46 7.13 -19.81
CA LEU A 192 6.26 5.69 -19.85
C LEU A 192 5.43 5.19 -18.65
N CYS A 193 5.82 5.56 -17.43
CA CYS A 193 5.08 5.16 -16.23
C CYS A 193 3.68 5.78 -16.18
N PHE A 194 3.53 7.03 -16.63
CA PHE A 194 2.25 7.72 -16.67
C PHE A 194 1.28 7.09 -17.68
N SER A 195 1.77 6.72 -18.87
CA SER A 195 1.00 5.97 -19.86
C SER A 195 0.53 4.62 -19.33
N SER A 196 1.36 3.90 -18.57
CA SER A 196 0.94 2.66 -17.90
C SER A 196 -0.21 2.89 -16.92
N ILE A 197 -0.21 3.99 -16.15
CA ILE A 197 -1.32 4.35 -15.25
C ILE A 197 -2.62 4.63 -16.03
N ILE A 198 -2.53 5.38 -17.13
CA ILE A 198 -3.68 5.68 -17.99
C ILE A 198 -4.29 4.39 -18.54
N LEU A 199 -3.45 3.55 -19.15
CA LEU A 199 -3.88 2.31 -19.80
C LEU A 199 -4.36 1.24 -18.82
N ALA A 200 -4.11 1.39 -17.51
CA ALA A 200 -4.59 0.46 -16.50
C ALA A 200 -6.09 0.62 -16.21
N PHE A 201 -6.67 1.74 -16.64
CA PHE A 201 -8.05 2.13 -16.35
C PHE A 201 -8.42 2.01 -14.85
N SER A 202 -7.46 2.14 -13.94
CA SER A 202 -7.64 1.78 -12.53
C SER A 202 -7.92 2.99 -11.65
N ARG A 203 -9.14 3.09 -11.10
CA ARG A 203 -9.54 4.16 -10.17
C ARG A 203 -8.58 4.27 -8.98
N THR A 204 -8.18 3.13 -8.41
CA THR A 204 -7.26 3.10 -7.26
C THR A 204 -5.89 3.71 -7.59
N LEU A 205 -5.34 3.47 -8.79
CA LEU A 205 -4.07 4.08 -9.19
C LEU A 205 -4.19 5.60 -9.33
N TRP A 206 -5.28 6.09 -9.94
CA TRP A 206 -5.56 7.52 -10.07
C TRP A 206 -5.77 8.21 -8.71
N THR A 207 -6.57 7.62 -7.83
CA THR A 207 -6.78 8.15 -6.48
C THR A 207 -5.46 8.19 -5.70
N SER A 208 -4.64 7.15 -5.81
CA SER A 208 -3.35 7.09 -5.13
C SER A 208 -2.37 8.13 -5.69
N LEU A 209 -2.31 8.27 -7.02
CA LEU A 209 -1.52 9.29 -7.69
C LEU A 209 -1.93 10.70 -7.26
N ALA A 210 -3.22 10.98 -7.22
CA ALA A 210 -3.75 12.27 -6.78
C ALA A 210 -3.35 12.58 -5.33
N ILE A 211 -3.58 11.65 -4.40
CA ILE A 211 -3.18 11.81 -2.99
C ILE A 211 -1.66 12.09 -2.89
N MET A 212 -0.85 11.27 -3.56
CA MET A 212 0.61 11.41 -3.48
C MET A 212 1.11 12.71 -4.09
N ILE A 213 0.64 13.12 -5.27
CA ILE A 213 1.03 14.37 -5.93
C ILE A 213 0.64 15.57 -5.06
N ILE A 214 -0.58 15.62 -4.53
CA ILE A 214 -1.05 16.74 -3.70
C ILE A 214 -0.16 16.93 -2.46
N VAL A 215 0.22 15.83 -1.79
CA VAL A 215 1.08 15.87 -0.60
C VAL A 215 2.53 16.24 -0.94
N VAL A 216 3.10 15.60 -1.97
CA VAL A 216 4.49 15.81 -2.38
C VAL A 216 4.72 17.22 -2.91
N LEU A 217 3.79 17.73 -3.72
CA LEU A 217 3.79 19.11 -4.20
C LEU A 217 3.39 20.11 -3.10
N GLY A 218 3.18 19.67 -1.86
CA GLY A 218 3.00 20.56 -0.71
C GLY A 218 1.68 21.32 -0.68
N PHE A 219 0.69 20.94 -1.50
CA PHE A 219 -0.67 21.46 -1.40
C PHE A 219 -1.33 21.00 -0.10
N LEU A 220 -1.00 19.79 0.36
CA LEU A 220 -1.27 19.31 1.72
C LEU A 220 0.03 19.30 2.53
N THR A 221 0.14 20.19 3.51
CA THR A 221 1.24 20.21 4.48
C THR A 221 0.71 19.92 5.87
N ALA A 222 1.54 19.32 6.74
CA ALA A 222 1.14 18.93 8.10
C ALA A 222 0.75 20.11 9.02
N ARG A 223 1.05 21.36 8.63
CA ARG A 223 0.56 22.59 9.27
C ARG A 223 -0.89 22.94 8.88
N ASN A 224 -1.37 22.40 7.77
CA ASN A 224 -2.67 22.65 7.17
C ASN A 224 -3.66 21.48 7.35
N LEU A 225 -3.60 20.73 8.47
CA LEU A 225 -4.60 19.69 8.77
C LEU A 225 -6.04 20.24 8.72
N LYS A 226 -6.23 21.54 9.03
CA LYS A 226 -7.50 22.25 8.82
C LYS A 226 -7.96 22.24 7.35
N LYS A 227 -7.05 22.32 6.37
CA LYS A 227 -7.38 22.17 4.95
C LYS A 227 -7.74 20.73 4.57
N LEU A 228 -7.17 19.74 5.25
CA LEU A 228 -7.60 18.34 5.09
C LEU A 228 -9.02 18.14 5.64
N ALA A 229 -9.35 18.76 6.78
CA ALA A 229 -10.72 18.79 7.30
C ALA A 229 -11.67 19.52 6.34
N VAL A 230 -11.28 20.67 5.78
CA VAL A 230 -12.07 21.39 4.77
C VAL A 230 -12.23 20.56 3.48
N LEU A 231 -11.18 19.87 3.03
CA LEU A 231 -11.25 18.98 1.85
C LEU A 231 -12.11 17.75 2.13
N ALA A 232 -12.05 17.19 3.34
CA ALA A 232 -12.90 16.09 3.77
C ALA A 232 -14.37 16.53 3.90
N VAL A 233 -14.62 17.73 4.42
CA VAL A 233 -15.96 18.35 4.48
C VAL A 233 -16.45 18.69 3.06
N ALA A 234 -15.60 19.19 2.17
CA ALA A 234 -15.95 19.45 0.78
C ALA A 234 -16.20 18.14 0.00
N ALA A 235 -15.43 17.09 0.27
CA ALA A 235 -15.67 15.77 -0.29
C ALA A 235 -16.96 15.14 0.25
N ALA A 236 -17.25 15.32 1.55
CA ALA A 236 -18.51 14.90 2.17
C ALA A 236 -19.70 15.72 1.64
N GLY A 237 -19.54 17.02 1.41
CA GLY A 237 -20.54 17.89 0.80
C GLY A 237 -20.78 17.56 -0.67
N LEU A 238 -19.72 17.28 -1.44
CA LEU A 238 -19.82 16.79 -2.81
C LEU A 238 -20.49 15.41 -2.86
N PHE A 239 -20.17 14.54 -1.92
CA PHE A 239 -20.83 13.25 -1.73
C PHE A 239 -22.33 13.45 -1.48
N VAL A 240 -22.71 14.26 -0.49
CA VAL A 240 -24.12 14.59 -0.22
C VAL A 240 -24.81 15.18 -1.44
N TYR A 241 -24.17 16.11 -2.16
CA TYR A 241 -24.72 16.71 -3.38
C TYR A 241 -24.97 15.68 -4.50
N VAL A 242 -24.02 14.77 -4.73
CA VAL A 242 -24.10 13.69 -5.74
C VAL A 242 -25.23 12.71 -5.43
N PHE A 243 -25.63 12.56 -4.15
CA PHE A 243 -26.70 11.66 -3.73
C PHE A 243 -28.08 12.31 -3.60
N ILE A 244 -28.19 13.60 -3.23
CA ILE A 244 -29.48 14.27 -3.00
C ILE A 244 -30.15 14.77 -4.28
N THR A 245 -29.38 15.19 -5.29
CA THR A 245 -29.97 15.75 -6.51
C THR A 245 -30.60 14.61 -7.37
N PRO A 246 -31.57 14.83 -8.27
CA PRO A 246 -32.04 13.76 -9.18
C PRO A 246 -31.13 13.62 -10.41
N GLU A 247 -30.79 12.40 -10.86
CA GLU A 247 -30.05 12.22 -12.12
C GLU A 247 -30.92 12.68 -13.30
N SER A 248 -30.33 13.42 -14.25
CA SER A 248 -31.07 13.97 -15.40
C SER A 248 -31.62 12.84 -16.26
N GLN A 249 -32.94 12.78 -16.44
CA GLN A 249 -33.62 11.74 -17.23
C GLN A 249 -33.22 11.68 -18.72
N LEU A 250 -32.52 12.71 -19.21
CA LEU A 250 -32.04 12.85 -20.59
C LEU A 250 -30.77 12.04 -20.91
N ALA A 251 -30.05 11.57 -19.89
CA ALA A 251 -28.87 10.74 -20.05
C ALA A 251 -29.16 9.38 -19.42
N GLY A 252 -28.95 8.28 -20.17
CA GLY A 252 -29.17 6.93 -19.66
C GLY A 252 -28.39 6.65 -18.37
N PRO A 253 -28.82 5.67 -17.55
CA PRO A 253 -28.21 5.38 -16.25
C PRO A 253 -26.69 5.19 -16.39
N GLY A 254 -25.90 5.94 -15.61
CA GLY A 254 -24.43 5.80 -15.59
C GLY A 254 -23.67 6.43 -16.77
N GLN A 255 -24.35 7.17 -17.66
CA GLN A 255 -23.67 7.88 -18.76
C GLN A 255 -23.14 9.26 -18.34
N THR A 256 -23.71 9.86 -17.30
CA THR A 256 -23.25 11.15 -16.77
C THR A 256 -22.02 10.97 -15.87
N LEU A 257 -21.14 11.98 -15.79
CA LEU A 257 -20.01 11.98 -14.84
C LEU A 257 -20.50 11.74 -13.40
N ARG A 258 -21.66 12.32 -13.08
CA ARG A 258 -22.36 12.15 -11.83
C ARG A 258 -22.83 10.71 -11.62
N GLY A 259 -23.49 10.10 -12.60
CA GLY A 259 -23.92 8.70 -12.55
C GLY A 259 -22.74 7.75 -12.35
N LYS A 260 -21.61 8.00 -13.02
CA LYS A 260 -20.36 7.24 -12.81
C LYS A 260 -19.77 7.43 -11.41
N MET A 261 -19.82 8.65 -10.85
CA MET A 261 -19.40 8.92 -9.47
C MET A 261 -20.33 8.24 -8.46
N ALA A 262 -21.65 8.41 -8.60
CA ALA A 262 -22.66 7.80 -7.74
C ALA A 262 -22.55 6.27 -7.75
N HIS A 263 -22.39 5.67 -8.93
CA HIS A 263 -22.18 4.23 -9.08
C HIS A 263 -20.87 3.76 -8.43
N SER A 264 -19.80 4.55 -8.52
CA SER A 264 -18.52 4.24 -7.85
C SER A 264 -18.63 4.27 -6.32
N PHE A 265 -19.44 5.17 -5.78
CA PHE A 265 -19.73 5.22 -4.34
C PHE A 265 -20.70 4.11 -3.91
N LYS A 266 -21.74 3.84 -4.70
CA LYS A 266 -22.72 2.78 -4.42
C LYS A 266 -22.05 1.41 -4.35
N GLU A 267 -21.07 1.16 -5.21
CA GLU A 267 -20.31 -0.10 -5.26
C GLU A 267 -19.63 -0.46 -3.92
N VAL A 268 -19.23 0.54 -3.13
CA VAL A 268 -18.53 0.38 -1.85
C VAL A 268 -19.42 0.67 -0.63
N MET A 269 -20.68 1.07 -0.84
CA MET A 269 -21.58 1.49 0.22
C MET A 269 -22.24 0.28 0.90
N VAL A 270 -22.36 0.32 2.22
CA VAL A 270 -23.08 -0.71 2.97
C VAL A 270 -24.58 -0.42 2.89
N SER A 271 -25.37 -1.40 2.44
CA SER A 271 -26.83 -1.31 2.31
C SER A 271 -27.44 -2.70 2.49
N ASP A 272 -28.75 -2.77 2.69
CA ASP A 272 -29.52 -4.02 2.58
C ASP A 272 -29.66 -4.38 1.09
N TYR A 273 -29.05 -5.49 0.68
CA TYR A 273 -29.04 -5.98 -0.70
C TYR A 273 -29.92 -7.22 -0.81
N ARG A 274 -31.04 -7.11 -1.54
CA ARG A 274 -32.04 -8.20 -1.67
C ARG A 274 -32.12 -8.83 -3.07
N LYS A 275 -31.60 -8.16 -4.09
CA LYS A 275 -31.68 -8.60 -5.49
C LYS A 275 -30.28 -8.93 -6.04
N MET A 276 -30.14 -10.05 -6.76
CA MET A 276 -28.86 -10.49 -7.33
C MET A 276 -28.22 -9.48 -8.27
N ALA A 277 -29.03 -8.77 -9.07
CA ALA A 277 -28.55 -7.71 -9.95
C ALA A 277 -27.87 -6.57 -9.15
N ASP A 278 -28.42 -6.20 -7.99
CA ASP A 278 -27.84 -5.17 -7.12
C ASP A 278 -26.58 -5.67 -6.39
N ILE A 279 -26.52 -6.97 -6.04
CA ILE A 279 -25.36 -7.60 -5.38
C ILE A 279 -24.15 -7.65 -6.32
N SER A 280 -24.36 -8.11 -7.56
CA SER A 280 -23.27 -8.22 -8.56
C SER A 280 -22.64 -6.85 -8.85
N VAL A 281 -23.47 -5.81 -8.93
CA VAL A 281 -23.03 -4.43 -9.20
C VAL A 281 -22.37 -3.77 -7.98
N ASN A 282 -22.75 -4.16 -6.75
CA ASN A 282 -22.26 -3.54 -5.51
C ASN A 282 -21.56 -4.54 -4.58
N TRP A 283 -20.75 -5.41 -5.18
CA TRP A 283 -20.12 -6.53 -4.49
C TRP A 283 -19.38 -6.14 -3.21
N ARG A 284 -18.58 -5.06 -3.23
CA ARG A 284 -17.80 -4.63 -2.05
C ARG A 284 -18.68 -4.13 -0.91
N GLY A 285 -19.77 -3.43 -1.25
CA GLY A 285 -20.78 -2.98 -0.31
C GLY A 285 -21.53 -4.14 0.35
N TYR A 286 -21.88 -5.15 -0.45
CA TYR A 286 -22.54 -6.38 0.01
C TYR A 286 -21.65 -7.22 0.93
N GLU A 287 -20.39 -7.47 0.55
CA GLU A 287 -19.41 -8.15 1.41
C GLU A 287 -19.28 -7.43 2.76
N SER A 288 -19.19 -6.10 2.73
CA SER A 288 -19.05 -5.30 3.95
C SER A 288 -20.30 -5.37 4.83
N PHE A 289 -21.50 -5.40 4.24
CA PHE A 289 -22.76 -5.56 4.97
C PHE A 289 -22.79 -6.88 5.74
N LEU A 290 -22.54 -8.00 5.06
CA LEU A 290 -22.58 -9.33 5.68
C LEU A 290 -21.47 -9.53 6.72
N ALA A 291 -20.29 -8.95 6.47
CA ALA A 291 -19.21 -8.98 7.42
C ALA A 291 -19.54 -8.17 8.70
N ILE A 292 -20.22 -7.02 8.55
CA ILE A 292 -20.72 -6.26 9.71
C ILE A 292 -21.77 -7.05 10.48
N GLN A 293 -22.73 -7.70 9.80
CA GLN A 293 -23.72 -8.55 10.49
C GLN A 293 -23.03 -9.69 11.25
N THR A 294 -22.09 -10.39 10.61
CA THR A 294 -21.28 -11.44 11.25
C THR A 294 -20.59 -10.94 12.52
N TYR A 295 -20.06 -9.71 12.49
CA TYR A 295 -19.46 -9.08 13.66
C TYR A 295 -20.49 -8.74 14.74
N LEU A 296 -21.62 -8.15 14.37
CA LEU A 296 -22.68 -7.74 15.31
C LEU A 296 -23.33 -8.94 16.00
N ASP A 297 -23.43 -10.09 15.33
CA ASP A 297 -23.93 -11.36 15.88
C ASP A 297 -22.97 -12.00 16.92
N GLY A 298 -21.84 -11.35 17.21
CA GLY A 298 -20.92 -11.79 18.26
C GLY A 298 -21.33 -11.36 19.66
N ASP A 299 -20.73 -11.99 20.68
CA ASP A 299 -20.83 -11.53 22.07
C ASP A 299 -19.93 -10.30 22.35
N SER A 300 -20.03 -9.72 23.55
CA SER A 300 -19.26 -8.52 23.92
C SER A 300 -17.74 -8.72 23.88
N VAL A 301 -17.24 -9.94 24.13
CA VAL A 301 -15.81 -10.25 24.03
C VAL A 301 -15.42 -10.28 22.55
N GLN A 302 -16.20 -10.94 21.71
CA GLN A 302 -16.00 -10.98 20.26
C GLN A 302 -16.11 -9.58 19.63
N HIS A 303 -16.93 -8.67 20.17
CA HIS A 303 -16.92 -7.28 19.72
C HIS A 303 -15.60 -6.56 20.04
N ALA A 304 -15.01 -6.83 21.21
CA ALA A 304 -13.78 -6.19 21.66
C ALA A 304 -12.53 -6.72 20.94
N ILE A 305 -12.34 -8.04 20.92
CA ILE A 305 -11.14 -8.71 20.39
C ILE A 305 -11.35 -9.43 19.05
N GLY A 306 -12.56 -9.36 18.50
CA GLY A 306 -12.92 -9.99 17.23
C GLY A 306 -13.37 -11.43 17.39
N ARG A 307 -13.87 -11.98 16.29
CA ARG A 307 -14.24 -13.41 16.18
C ARG A 307 -13.04 -14.31 15.88
N GLY A 308 -11.86 -13.72 15.70
CA GLY A 308 -10.60 -14.41 15.46
C GLY A 308 -10.24 -14.60 14.00
N PHE A 309 -8.94 -14.82 13.77
CA PHE A 309 -8.44 -15.29 12.47
C PHE A 309 -9.07 -16.63 12.14
N GLY A 310 -9.36 -16.83 10.86
CA GLY A 310 -10.08 -17.97 10.33
C GLY A 310 -11.61 -17.84 10.35
N THR A 311 -12.18 -16.75 10.88
CA THR A 311 -13.63 -16.50 10.78
C THR A 311 -14.06 -16.32 9.33
N LEU A 312 -14.97 -17.15 8.84
CA LEU A 312 -15.53 -16.98 7.49
C LEU A 312 -16.85 -16.20 7.55
N VAL A 313 -17.13 -15.40 6.53
CA VAL A 313 -18.43 -14.74 6.35
C VAL A 313 -19.25 -15.52 5.34
N ASP A 314 -20.45 -15.93 5.74
CA ASP A 314 -21.43 -16.53 4.83
C ASP A 314 -22.01 -15.45 3.91
N LEU A 315 -21.82 -15.62 2.62
CA LEU A 315 -22.42 -14.78 1.61
C LEU A 315 -23.93 -15.02 1.50
N GLY A 316 -24.45 -16.15 2.00
CA GLY A 316 -25.83 -16.58 1.76
C GLY A 316 -26.10 -17.01 0.31
N ILE A 317 -25.12 -16.83 -0.59
CA ILE A 317 -25.15 -17.18 -2.00
C ILE A 317 -23.80 -17.76 -2.45
N TYR A 318 -23.81 -18.52 -3.54
CA TYR A 318 -22.58 -18.91 -4.22
C TYR A 318 -22.20 -17.85 -5.26
N MET A 319 -20.97 -17.34 -5.17
CA MET A 319 -20.42 -16.37 -6.11
C MET A 319 -19.14 -16.92 -6.75
N ASP A 320 -18.95 -16.68 -8.05
CA ASP A 320 -17.69 -16.99 -8.73
C ASP A 320 -16.65 -15.91 -8.41
N LEU A 321 -15.63 -16.30 -7.64
CA LEU A 321 -14.58 -15.43 -7.16
C LEU A 321 -13.22 -16.03 -7.55
N GLY A 322 -12.68 -15.55 -8.67
CA GLY A 322 -11.38 -15.99 -9.15
C GLY A 322 -11.39 -17.41 -9.73
N GLY A 323 -12.51 -17.84 -10.31
CA GLY A 323 -12.67 -19.15 -10.94
C GLY A 323 -13.21 -20.24 -10.00
N GLU A 324 -13.47 -19.90 -8.74
CA GLU A 324 -14.07 -20.80 -7.75
C GLU A 324 -15.42 -20.27 -7.27
N LYS A 325 -16.41 -21.17 -7.17
CA LYS A 325 -17.71 -20.84 -6.58
C LYS A 325 -17.63 -20.93 -5.07
N LEU A 326 -17.63 -19.77 -4.41
CA LEU A 326 -17.52 -19.66 -2.95
C LEU A 326 -18.82 -19.16 -2.33
N ARG A 327 -19.19 -19.75 -1.19
CA ARG A 327 -20.25 -19.24 -0.30
C ARG A 327 -19.67 -18.59 0.95
N TYR A 328 -18.57 -19.11 1.47
CA TYR A 328 -17.90 -18.59 2.65
C TYR A 328 -16.59 -17.93 2.23
N ILE A 329 -16.42 -16.65 2.58
CA ILE A 329 -15.22 -15.90 2.21
C ILE A 329 -14.41 -15.51 3.45
N PRO A 330 -13.06 -15.67 3.41
CA PRO A 330 -12.22 -15.32 4.55
C PRO A 330 -11.85 -13.83 4.61
N ILE A 331 -11.93 -13.12 3.48
CA ILE A 331 -11.31 -11.80 3.28
C ILE A 331 -12.23 -10.90 2.45
N PHE A 332 -12.20 -9.60 2.74
CA PHE A 332 -13.06 -8.59 2.13
C PHE A 332 -12.24 -7.52 1.43
N HIS A 333 -12.87 -6.83 0.48
CA HIS A 333 -12.26 -5.66 -0.13
C HIS A 333 -12.07 -4.48 0.85
N ASN A 334 -12.89 -4.39 1.91
CA ASN A 334 -12.74 -3.38 2.95
C ASN A 334 -11.89 -3.92 4.11
N GLY A 335 -10.63 -3.48 4.16
CA GLY A 335 -9.66 -3.89 5.17
C GLY A 335 -10.00 -3.42 6.58
N TYR A 336 -10.79 -2.34 6.75
CA TYR A 336 -11.23 -1.93 8.08
C TYR A 336 -12.26 -2.92 8.65
N ILE A 337 -13.17 -3.40 7.80
CA ILE A 337 -14.15 -4.42 8.18
C ILE A 337 -13.47 -5.77 8.38
N PHE A 338 -12.48 -6.11 7.55
CA PHE A 338 -11.62 -7.28 7.80
C PHE A 338 -11.01 -7.24 9.20
N VAL A 339 -10.33 -6.15 9.55
CA VAL A 339 -9.74 -5.99 10.88
C VAL A 339 -10.82 -6.05 11.97
N LEU A 340 -11.97 -5.40 11.79
CA LEU A 340 -13.05 -5.38 12.77
C LEU A 340 -13.62 -6.78 13.05
N VAL A 341 -13.95 -7.55 12.01
CA VAL A 341 -14.47 -8.92 12.18
C VAL A 341 -13.45 -9.80 12.90
N LYS A 342 -12.19 -9.73 12.47
CA LYS A 342 -11.15 -10.68 12.87
C LYS A 342 -10.52 -10.34 14.23
N THR A 343 -10.43 -9.06 14.56
CA THR A 343 -9.67 -8.55 15.72
C THR A 343 -10.41 -7.52 16.57
N GLY A 344 -11.68 -7.24 16.24
CA GLY A 344 -12.56 -6.39 17.01
C GLY A 344 -12.18 -4.92 16.99
N VAL A 345 -12.82 -4.15 17.89
CA VAL A 345 -12.49 -2.73 18.07
C VAL A 345 -11.03 -2.55 18.47
N LEU A 346 -10.48 -3.45 19.28
CA LEU A 346 -9.08 -3.38 19.71
C LEU A 346 -8.11 -3.41 18.52
N GLY A 347 -8.25 -4.38 17.62
CA GLY A 347 -7.40 -4.46 16.44
C GLY A 347 -7.62 -3.29 15.48
N LEU A 348 -8.84 -2.79 15.34
CA LEU A 348 -9.11 -1.59 14.55
C LEU A 348 -8.37 -0.36 15.11
N LEU A 349 -8.39 -0.18 16.43
CA LEU A 349 -7.64 0.90 17.11
C LEU A 349 -6.14 0.73 16.94
N LEU A 350 -5.61 -0.49 17.01
CA LEU A 350 -4.20 -0.78 16.74
C LEU A 350 -3.80 -0.43 15.31
N TYR A 351 -4.65 -0.72 14.32
CA TYR A 351 -4.42 -0.36 12.94
C TYR A 351 -4.47 1.16 12.71
N ILE A 352 -5.46 1.85 13.29
CA ILE A 352 -5.52 3.32 13.26
C ILE A 352 -4.28 3.94 13.92
N TYR A 353 -3.84 3.37 15.05
CA TYR A 353 -2.61 3.78 15.72
C TYR A 353 -1.36 3.59 14.84
N PHE A 354 -1.26 2.47 14.12
CA PHE A 354 -0.20 2.25 13.13
C PHE A 354 -0.20 3.35 12.05
N LEU A 355 -1.36 3.64 11.43
CA LEU A 355 -1.47 4.68 10.42
C LEU A 355 -1.09 6.06 11.00
N ALA A 356 -1.57 6.39 12.20
CA ALA A 356 -1.21 7.63 12.89
C ALA A 356 0.30 7.73 13.14
N ARG A 357 0.95 6.63 13.55
CA ARG A 357 2.41 6.57 13.75
C ARG A 357 3.19 6.84 12.47
N VAL A 358 2.73 6.33 11.33
CA VAL A 358 3.34 6.60 10.01
C VAL A 358 3.21 8.10 9.67
N LEU A 359 2.02 8.68 9.82
CA LEU A 359 1.77 10.09 9.54
C LEU A 359 2.59 11.02 10.45
N LEU A 360 2.67 10.69 11.75
CA LEU A 360 3.46 11.45 12.72
C LEU A 360 4.96 11.35 12.44
N SER A 361 5.45 10.19 12.02
CA SER A 361 6.85 10.00 11.63
C SER A 361 7.20 10.85 10.40
N GLY A 362 6.33 10.86 9.39
CA GLY A 362 6.48 11.74 8.24
C GLY A 362 6.43 13.23 8.61
N LYS A 363 5.51 13.63 9.50
CA LYS A 363 5.42 15.02 10.01
C LYS A 363 6.72 15.47 10.70
N ARG A 364 7.35 14.60 11.49
CA ARG A 364 8.66 14.90 12.13
C ARG A 364 9.74 15.14 11.07
N ALA A 365 9.84 14.25 10.07
CA ALA A 365 10.82 14.38 8.99
C ALA A 365 10.60 15.64 8.11
N VAL A 366 9.35 16.08 7.90
CA VAL A 366 9.05 17.34 7.19
C VAL A 366 9.57 18.59 7.91
N ASN A 367 9.78 18.52 9.22
CA ASN A 367 10.33 19.64 10.00
C ASN A 367 11.86 19.60 10.11
N SER A 368 12.53 18.57 9.55
CA SER A 368 13.99 18.49 9.51
C SER A 368 14.58 19.63 8.67
N PRO A 369 15.82 20.11 8.94
CA PRO A 369 16.50 21.05 8.07
C PRO A 369 16.83 20.46 6.68
N SER A 370 17.13 19.15 6.61
CA SER A 370 17.53 18.45 5.39
C SER A 370 16.41 18.38 4.36
N GLN A 371 16.67 18.81 3.11
CA GLN A 371 15.70 18.73 2.02
C GLN A 371 15.35 17.28 1.66
N GLU A 372 16.31 16.35 1.79
CA GLU A 372 16.08 14.93 1.54
C GLU A 372 15.14 14.33 2.58
N GLU A 373 15.33 14.68 3.86
CA GLU A 373 14.41 14.26 4.93
C GLU A 373 13.03 14.90 4.80
N LYS A 374 12.94 16.18 4.40
CA LYS A 374 11.65 16.82 4.10
C LYS A 374 10.89 16.08 3.03
N LEU A 375 11.57 15.69 1.96
CA LEU A 375 10.99 14.93 0.86
C LEU A 375 10.56 13.53 1.31
N ALA A 376 11.44 12.81 2.03
CA ALA A 376 11.12 11.51 2.60
C ALA A 376 9.91 11.59 3.54
N GLY A 377 9.81 12.63 4.37
CA GLY A 377 8.69 12.88 5.26
C GLY A 377 7.37 13.13 4.52
N ARG A 378 7.38 13.90 3.43
CA ARG A 378 6.19 14.09 2.58
C ARG A 378 5.74 12.78 1.94
N LEU A 379 6.68 11.96 1.46
CA LEU A 379 6.38 10.66 0.89
C LEU A 379 5.81 9.69 1.94
N LEU A 380 6.32 9.70 3.18
CA LEU A 380 5.75 8.92 4.28
C LEU A 380 4.30 9.32 4.58
N ILE A 381 4.00 10.62 4.63
CA ILE A 381 2.63 11.12 4.80
C ILE A 381 1.75 10.65 3.64
N ALA A 382 2.24 10.80 2.42
CA ALA A 382 1.53 10.40 1.21
C ALA A 382 1.18 8.91 1.23
N ILE A 383 2.14 8.04 1.55
CA ILE A 383 1.92 6.58 1.64
C ILE A 383 0.94 6.25 2.77
N GLY A 384 1.07 6.89 3.94
CA GLY A 384 0.12 6.69 5.05
C GLY A 384 -1.31 7.02 4.65
N LEU A 385 -1.53 8.13 3.92
CA LEU A 385 -2.84 8.51 3.40
C LEU A 385 -3.33 7.56 2.30
N VAL A 386 -2.45 7.12 1.39
CA VAL A 386 -2.80 6.11 0.39
C VAL A 386 -3.22 4.80 1.06
N LEU A 387 -2.45 4.29 2.01
CA LEU A 387 -2.80 3.07 2.75
C LEU A 387 -4.15 3.25 3.47
N SER A 388 -4.38 4.41 4.09
CA SER A 388 -5.66 4.71 4.74
C SER A 388 -6.85 4.68 3.76
N ALA A 389 -6.73 5.34 2.61
CA ALA A 389 -7.79 5.40 1.60
C ALA A 389 -8.02 4.05 0.90
N THR A 390 -6.94 3.36 0.55
CA THR A 390 -7.00 2.07 -0.15
C THR A 390 -7.39 0.91 0.76
N THR A 391 -7.26 1.05 2.08
CA THR A 391 -7.80 0.07 3.04
C THR A 391 -9.30 -0.08 2.86
N PHE A 392 -10.01 1.02 2.60
CA PHE A 392 -11.45 1.00 2.41
C PHE A 392 -11.88 0.25 1.12
N VAL A 393 -11.08 0.33 0.05
CA VAL A 393 -11.50 -0.11 -1.30
C VAL A 393 -10.88 -1.45 -1.72
N ILE A 394 -9.63 -1.72 -1.34
CA ILE A 394 -8.85 -2.88 -1.80
C ILE A 394 -7.97 -3.50 -0.69
N ALA A 395 -8.44 -3.42 0.56
CA ALA A 395 -7.78 -3.90 1.78
C ALA A 395 -6.45 -3.21 2.14
N GLY A 396 -5.96 -2.26 1.34
CA GLY A 396 -4.88 -1.34 1.69
C GLY A 396 -3.62 -2.06 2.17
N PHE A 397 -3.25 -1.88 3.44
CA PHE A 397 -2.09 -2.55 4.04
C PHE A 397 -2.19 -4.07 3.96
N PHE A 398 -3.40 -4.65 4.09
CA PHE A 398 -3.65 -6.10 4.04
C PHE A 398 -3.84 -6.62 2.60
N ASN A 399 -3.56 -5.81 1.59
CA ASN A 399 -3.62 -6.24 0.20
C ASN A 399 -2.53 -7.27 -0.11
N LYS A 400 -2.90 -8.36 -0.80
CA LYS A 400 -1.98 -9.49 -1.06
C LYS A 400 -0.75 -9.17 -1.93
N SER A 401 -0.80 -8.17 -2.82
CA SER A 401 0.30 -7.94 -3.76
C SER A 401 0.41 -6.48 -4.24
N THR A 402 -0.70 -5.86 -4.65
CA THR A 402 -0.72 -4.56 -5.32
C THR A 402 -0.01 -3.47 -4.52
N LEU A 403 -0.15 -3.45 -3.18
CA LEU A 403 0.44 -2.40 -2.33
C LEU A 403 1.79 -2.76 -1.71
N ILE A 404 2.35 -3.93 -2.01
CA ILE A 404 3.67 -4.34 -1.48
C ILE A 404 4.77 -3.31 -1.81
N PRO A 405 4.87 -2.73 -3.02
CA PRO A 405 5.84 -1.67 -3.30
C PRO A 405 5.67 -0.42 -2.41
N ALA A 406 4.43 -0.06 -2.05
CA ALA A 406 4.15 1.07 -1.16
C ALA A 406 4.64 0.79 0.26
N VAL A 407 4.43 -0.43 0.74
CA VAL A 407 4.84 -0.86 2.09
C VAL A 407 6.36 -1.05 2.19
N LEU A 408 7.01 -1.56 1.13
CA LEU A 408 8.47 -1.56 0.99
C LEU A 408 9.04 -0.14 1.07
N LEU A 409 8.44 0.81 0.34
CA LEU A 409 8.84 2.20 0.38
C LEU A 409 8.64 2.82 1.77
N LEU A 410 7.53 2.52 2.45
CA LEU A 410 7.28 2.95 3.82
C LEU A 410 8.41 2.50 4.76
N GLY A 411 8.76 1.21 4.72
CA GLY A 411 9.85 0.66 5.52
C GLY A 411 11.19 1.35 5.22
N ALA A 412 11.50 1.54 3.94
CA ALA A 412 12.73 2.20 3.49
C ALA A 412 12.81 3.65 3.99
N LEU A 413 11.77 4.46 3.76
CA LEU A 413 11.75 5.85 4.20
C LEU A 413 11.81 5.99 5.73
N ALA A 414 11.16 5.09 6.47
CA ALA A 414 11.23 5.06 7.93
C ALA A 414 12.66 4.78 8.42
N SER A 415 13.38 3.85 7.77
CA SER A 415 14.79 3.56 8.07
C SER A 415 15.71 4.75 7.76
N PHE A 416 15.49 5.41 6.62
CA PHE A 416 16.24 6.61 6.21
C PHE A 416 16.06 7.76 7.21
N CYS A 417 14.82 8.13 7.54
CA CYS A 417 14.54 9.25 8.45
C CYS A 417 15.11 9.00 9.86
N ARG A 418 15.13 7.74 10.33
CA ARG A 418 15.71 7.41 11.63
C ARG A 418 17.24 7.42 11.63
N SER A 419 17.86 7.00 10.53
CA SER A 419 19.32 6.99 10.41
C SER A 419 19.88 8.40 10.26
N ALA A 420 19.14 9.29 9.60
CA ALA A 420 19.53 10.68 9.41
C ALA A 420 19.46 11.50 10.72
N GLY A 421 18.40 11.33 11.52
CA GLY A 421 18.28 11.97 12.83
C GLY A 421 19.23 11.44 13.92
N ALA A 422 20.03 10.41 13.65
CA ALA A 422 21.02 9.85 14.57
C ALA A 422 22.46 10.31 14.25
N GLN A 423 22.67 11.09 13.19
CA GLN A 423 23.97 11.74 12.96
C GLN A 423 24.04 13.03 13.77
N PRO A 424 24.98 13.19 14.72
CA PRO A 424 25.31 14.50 15.23
C PRO A 424 25.77 15.35 14.04
N GLU A 425 25.35 16.62 14.02
CA GLU A 425 25.78 17.60 13.02
C GLU A 425 27.29 17.47 12.81
N ARG A 426 27.72 17.08 11.60
CA ARG A 426 29.13 17.23 11.24
C ARG A 426 29.41 18.73 11.26
N PRO A 427 30.36 19.22 12.09
CA PRO A 427 30.75 20.61 12.01
C PRO A 427 31.25 20.86 10.59
N SER A 428 30.72 21.90 9.95
CA SER A 428 31.23 22.44 8.71
C SER A 428 32.69 22.84 8.94
N ALA A 429 33.60 22.12 8.29
CA ALA A 429 34.97 22.57 8.07
C ALA A 429 35.06 23.22 6.69
#